data_AF-A0AAN7SI81-F1
#
_entry.id   AF-A0AAN7SI81-F1
#
_cell.length_a   1.000
_cell.length_b   1.000
_cell.length_c   1.000
_cell.angle_alpha   90.00
_cell.angle_beta   90.00
_cell.angle_gamma   90.00
#
_symmetry.space_group_name_H-M   'P 1'
#
loop_
_entity.id
_entity.type
_entity.pdbx_description
1 polymer ?
#
loop_
_entity_poly.entity_id
_entity_poly.type
_entity_poly.pdbx_seq_one_letter_code
_entity_poly.pdbx_strand_id
1 'polypeptide(L)'
;MTKINLSDILHYVGIALRPLREGEKRITASREYGLFTYLKNKNPNWKIKRQKYKNTDFKGNAVTSYGQEDSAFNAYTTKMKVIFYRCGLVIHPYVPWLCYSPDGLIINNG
;
A
#
# COMPACT_ATOMS: atom_id res chain seq x y z
N MET A 1 9.21 18.74 -9.46
CA MET A 1 9.54 17.48 -8.79
C MET A 1 9.37 17.70 -7.30
N THR A 2 8.30 17.18 -6.70
CA THR A 2 7.90 17.52 -5.33
C THR A 2 8.78 16.75 -4.36
N LYS A 3 9.51 17.45 -3.48
CA LYS A 3 10.26 16.83 -2.38
C LYS A 3 9.24 16.30 -1.36
N ILE A 4 9.27 14.99 -1.11
CA ILE A 4 8.56 14.37 0.01
C ILE A 4 9.50 14.45 1.20
N ASN A 5 9.09 15.15 2.26
CA ASN A 5 9.86 15.20 3.49
C ASN A 5 9.54 13.97 4.34
N LEU A 6 10.48 13.54 5.17
CA LEU A 6 10.28 12.43 6.13
C LEU A 6 9.07 12.67 7.07
N SER A 7 8.73 13.93 7.34
CA SER A 7 7.52 14.32 8.10
C SER A 7 6.21 14.00 7.38
N ASP A 8 6.23 13.89 6.05
CA ASP A 8 5.06 13.57 5.23
C ASP A 8 4.78 12.06 5.24
N ILE A 9 5.81 11.26 5.54
CA ILE A 9 5.68 9.86 5.86
C ILE A 9 5.22 9.80 7.31
N LEU A 10 3.91 9.61 7.51
CA LEU A 10 3.34 9.34 8.82
C LEU A 10 4.13 8.19 9.45
N HIS A 11 5.00 8.53 10.41
CA HIS A 11 5.67 7.56 11.25
C HIS A 11 4.63 6.57 11.73
N TYR A 12 5.00 5.30 11.70
CA TYR A 12 4.24 4.18 12.23
C TYR A 12 4.05 4.38 13.74
N VAL A 13 3.19 5.31 14.14
CA VAL A 13 2.76 5.50 15.52
C VAL A 13 1.62 4.52 15.71
N GLY A 14 2.01 3.29 16.06
CA GLY A 14 1.20 2.36 16.82
C GLY A 14 -0.08 1.87 16.13
N ILE A 15 -0.18 0.54 16.05
CA ILE A 15 -1.41 -0.23 15.84
C ILE A 15 -1.81 -0.38 14.37
N ALA A 16 -1.68 -1.61 13.86
CA ALA A 16 -2.10 -2.06 12.52
C ALA A 16 -3.57 -1.73 12.17
N LEU A 17 -4.40 -1.41 13.16
CA LEU A 17 -5.81 -1.02 12.99
C LEU A 17 -6.00 0.30 12.22
N ARG A 18 -5.12 1.28 12.39
CA ARG A 18 -5.27 2.58 11.69
C ARG A 18 -5.00 2.46 10.18
N PRO A 19 -3.92 1.80 9.71
CA PRO A 19 -3.71 1.48 8.31
C PRO A 19 -4.89 0.74 7.66
N LEU A 20 -5.46 -0.25 8.35
CA LEU A 20 -6.61 -1.02 7.84
C LEU A 20 -7.84 -0.13 7.65
N ARG A 21 -8.22 0.63 8.70
CA ARG A 21 -9.38 1.54 8.65
C ARG A 21 -9.25 2.64 7.60
N GLU A 22 -8.05 3.20 7.42
CA GLU A 22 -7.82 4.24 6.42
C GLU A 22 -7.73 3.66 5.01
N GLY A 23 -7.14 2.47 4.83
CA GLY A 23 -7.08 1.76 3.55
C GLY A 23 -8.44 1.32 3.02
N GLU A 24 -9.37 0.92 3.91
CA GLU A 24 -10.74 0.55 3.53
C GLU A 24 -11.54 1.70 2.90
N LYS A 25 -11.26 2.94 3.31
CA LYS A 25 -11.94 4.14 2.82
C LYS A 25 -11.39 4.61 1.46
N ARG A 26 -10.29 4.02 0.99
CA ARG A 26 -9.44 4.55 -0.09
C ARG A 26 -9.14 3.49 -1.16
N ILE A 27 -8.56 3.96 -2.26
CA ILE A 27 -8.03 3.11 -3.31
C ILE A 27 -6.61 2.71 -2.90
N THR A 28 -6.39 1.42 -2.65
CA THR A 28 -5.07 0.87 -2.32
C THR A 28 -4.37 0.38 -3.58
N ALA A 29 -3.04 0.51 -3.66
CA ALA A 29 -2.28 0.02 -4.82
C ALA A 29 -2.50 -1.48 -5.09
N SER A 30 -2.64 -2.30 -4.04
CA SER A 30 -2.95 -3.74 -4.18
C SER A 30 -4.29 -4.03 -4.86
N ARG A 31 -5.21 -3.07 -4.90
CA ARG A 31 -6.57 -3.22 -5.44
C ARG A 31 -6.83 -2.31 -6.64
N GLU A 32 -5.95 -1.37 -6.95
CA GLU A 32 -6.11 -0.39 -8.03
C GLU A 32 -6.26 -1.06 -9.41
N TYR A 33 -5.58 -2.19 -9.60
CA TYR A 33 -5.68 -2.98 -10.83
C TYR A 33 -7.12 -3.45 -11.07
N GLY A 34 -7.87 -3.74 -10.01
CA GLY A 34 -9.29 -4.06 -10.07
C GLY A 34 -10.16 -2.90 -10.56
N LEU A 35 -9.66 -1.65 -10.53
CA LEU A 35 -10.31 -0.45 -11.07
C LEU A 35 -9.79 -0.06 -12.45
N PHE A 36 -8.63 -0.56 -12.87
CA PHE A 36 -8.01 -0.26 -14.16
C PHE A 36 -8.87 -0.68 -15.36
N THR A 37 -9.17 0.24 -16.28
CA THR A 37 -10.11 0.04 -17.41
C THR A 37 -9.46 0.17 -18.77
N TYR A 38 -8.49 1.09 -18.92
CA TYR A 38 -8.09 1.59 -20.23
C TYR A 38 -7.42 0.58 -21.17
N LEU A 39 -6.72 -0.44 -20.66
CA LEU A 39 -6.07 -1.43 -21.54
C LEU A 39 -6.90 -2.71 -21.76
N LYS A 40 -7.74 -3.11 -20.81
CA LYS A 40 -8.39 -4.44 -20.82
C LYS A 40 -9.92 -4.39 -20.90
N ASN A 41 -10.54 -3.24 -20.64
CA ASN A 41 -11.99 -3.08 -20.68
C ASN A 41 -12.37 -1.65 -21.08
N LYS A 42 -12.46 -1.43 -22.40
CA LYS A 42 -12.73 -0.11 -23.01
C LYS A 42 -14.11 0.45 -22.66
N ASN A 43 -15.09 -0.42 -22.35
CA ASN A 43 -16.47 -0.04 -21.98
C ASN A 43 -16.86 -0.60 -20.61
N PRO A 44 -16.28 -0.08 -19.51
CA PRO A 44 -16.48 -0.61 -18.18
C PRO A 44 -17.84 -0.24 -17.59
N ASN A 45 -18.56 -1.23 -17.04
CA ASN A 45 -19.71 -0.95 -16.18
C ASN A 45 -19.23 -0.50 -14.79
N TRP A 46 -19.10 0.80 -14.60
CA TRP A 46 -18.59 1.41 -13.36
C TRP A 46 -19.44 1.10 -12.12
N LYS A 47 -20.74 0.87 -12.27
CA LYS A 47 -21.63 0.54 -11.14
C LYS A 47 -21.26 -0.81 -10.55
N ILE A 48 -21.16 -1.83 -11.41
CA ILE A 48 -20.75 -3.19 -11.00
C ILE A 48 -19.32 -3.20 -10.48
N LYS A 49 -18.41 -2.49 -11.16
CA LYS A 49 -16.99 -2.47 -10.80
C LYS A 49 -16.74 -1.85 -9.42
N ARG A 50 -17.43 -0.75 -9.11
CA ARG A 50 -17.41 -0.10 -7.80
C ARG A 50 -18.00 -0.99 -6.70
N GLN A 51 -19.10 -1.68 -6.99
CA GLN A 51 -19.74 -2.62 -6.05
C GLN A 51 -18.77 -3.75 -5.68
N LYS A 52 -18.16 -4.39 -6.69
CA LYS A 52 -17.16 -5.44 -6.51
C LYS A 52 -15.91 -4.95 -5.78
N TYR A 53 -15.48 -3.72 -6.07
CA TYR A 53 -14.36 -3.13 -5.36
C TYR A 53 -14.68 -2.99 -3.87
N LYS A 54 -15.84 -2.44 -3.49
CA LYS A 54 -16.21 -2.23 -2.08
C LYS A 54 -16.47 -3.54 -1.33
N ASN A 55 -17.10 -4.51 -1.97
CA ASN A 55 -17.55 -5.74 -1.34
C ASN A 55 -16.57 -6.89 -1.62
N THR A 56 -15.38 -6.79 -1.03
CA THR A 56 -14.36 -7.85 -1.10
C THR A 56 -14.54 -8.79 0.09
N ASP A 57 -14.81 -10.07 -0.19
CA ASP A 57 -14.90 -11.13 0.82
C ASP A 57 -13.54 -11.75 1.16
N PHE A 58 -12.43 -11.17 0.67
CA PHE A 58 -11.09 -11.70 0.88
C PHE A 58 -10.68 -11.60 2.35
N LYS A 59 -10.62 -12.74 3.04
CA LYS A 59 -10.20 -12.86 4.44
C LYS A 59 -8.73 -13.27 4.62
N GLY A 60 -7.95 -13.28 3.54
CA GLY A 60 -6.62 -13.87 3.51
C GLY A 60 -6.64 -15.34 3.06
N ASN A 61 -5.54 -15.76 2.45
CA ASN A 61 -5.23 -17.15 2.12
C ASN A 61 -3.91 -17.60 2.79
N ALA A 62 -3.56 -18.88 2.66
CA ALA A 62 -2.33 -19.44 3.22
C ALA A 62 -1.05 -18.68 2.81
N VAL A 63 -1.04 -18.04 1.64
CA VAL A 63 0.09 -17.23 1.14
C VAL A 63 0.24 -15.95 1.96
N THR A 64 -0.86 -15.23 2.23
CA THR A 64 -0.86 -14.08 3.16
C THR A 64 -0.49 -14.47 4.58
N SER A 65 -0.90 -15.66 5.05
CA SER A 65 -0.56 -16.13 6.40
C SER A 65 0.92 -16.56 6.53
N TYR A 66 1.53 -16.98 5.43
CA TYR A 66 2.94 -17.42 5.39
C TYR A 66 3.92 -16.27 5.18
N GLY A 67 3.44 -15.04 4.93
CA GLY A 67 4.29 -13.88 4.74
C GLY A 67 5.18 -13.61 5.95
N GLN A 68 6.44 -14.05 5.91
CA GLN A 68 7.45 -13.72 6.91
C GLN A 68 8.19 -12.44 6.51
N GLU A 69 7.52 -11.30 6.67
CA GLU A 69 8.09 -9.99 6.36
C GLU A 69 9.42 -9.72 7.09
N ASP A 70 9.53 -10.15 8.35
CA ASP A 70 10.71 -9.91 9.18
C ASP A 70 11.97 -10.59 8.62
N SER A 71 11.83 -11.84 8.17
CA SER A 71 12.93 -12.62 7.58
C SER A 71 13.40 -11.99 6.27
N ALA A 72 12.45 -11.58 5.41
CA ALA A 72 12.75 -10.92 4.14
C ALA A 72 13.42 -9.55 4.36
N PHE A 73 12.94 -8.77 5.33
CA PHE A 73 13.51 -7.49 5.74
C PHE A 73 14.98 -7.66 6.17
N ASN A 74 15.26 -8.61 7.06
CA ASN A 74 16.61 -8.84 7.59
C ASN A 74 17.58 -9.29 6.48
N ALA A 75 17.12 -10.18 5.60
CA ALA A 75 17.92 -10.64 4.46
C ALA A 75 18.23 -9.49 3.49
N TYR A 76 17.25 -8.64 3.18
CA TYR A 76 17.41 -7.52 2.25
C TYR A 76 18.35 -6.44 2.79
N THR A 77 18.14 -6.00 4.03
CA THR A 77 18.98 -4.97 4.67
C THR A 77 20.44 -5.42 4.79
N THR A 78 20.67 -6.68 5.19
CA THR A 78 22.00 -7.26 5.30
C THR A 78 22.69 -7.35 3.93
N LYS A 79 21.97 -7.80 2.90
CA LYS A 79 22.53 -7.99 1.54
C LYS A 79 22.83 -6.65 0.86
N MET A 80 21.93 -5.69 0.97
CA MET A 80 22.02 -4.42 0.23
C MET A 80 22.78 -3.32 0.98
N LYS A 81 23.07 -3.53 2.28
CA LYS A 81 23.76 -2.56 3.15
C LYS A 81 23.10 -1.17 3.13
N VAL A 82 21.77 -1.14 3.12
CA VAL A 82 20.98 0.09 3.09
C VAL A 82 20.23 0.28 4.40
N ILE A 83 19.95 1.54 4.72
CA ILE A 83 19.00 1.88 5.78
C ILE A 83 17.59 1.72 5.20
N PHE A 84 16.87 0.72 5.69
CA PHE A 84 15.50 0.43 5.30
C PHE A 84 14.57 0.77 6.47
N TYR A 85 13.58 1.63 6.21
CA TYR A 85 12.58 2.03 7.18
C TYR A 85 11.28 1.29 6.91
N ARG A 86 10.72 0.63 7.93
CA ARG A 86 9.34 0.12 7.83
C ARG A 86 8.40 1.30 7.66
N CYS A 87 7.45 1.16 6.74
CA CYS A 87 6.48 2.19 6.43
C CYS A 87 5.07 1.67 6.71
N GLY A 88 4.21 2.54 7.23
CA GLY A 88 2.79 2.25 7.36
C GLY A 88 2.02 2.61 6.09
N LEU A 89 0.76 2.99 6.27
CA LEU A 89 -0.04 3.52 5.17
C LEU A 89 0.38 4.96 4.83
N VAL A 90 0.80 5.19 3.60
CA VAL A 90 1.04 6.48 2.98
C VAL A 90 -0.20 6.90 2.20
N ILE A 91 -0.66 8.13 2.41
CA ILE A 91 -1.79 8.72 1.69
C ILE A 91 -1.26 9.77 0.74
N HIS A 92 -1.72 9.77 -0.52
CA HIS A 92 -1.28 10.77 -1.47
C HIS A 92 -1.82 12.16 -1.07
N PRO A 93 -0.97 13.19 -0.87
CA PRO A 93 -1.38 14.45 -0.25
C PRO A 93 -2.40 15.22 -1.09
N TYR A 94 -2.27 15.18 -2.42
CA TYR A 94 -3.18 15.87 -3.35
C TYR A 94 -4.34 15.00 -3.84
N VAL A 95 -4.31 13.70 -3.54
CA VAL A 95 -5.26 12.71 -4.06
C VAL A 95 -5.62 11.81 -2.88
N PRO A 96 -6.30 12.34 -1.85
CA PRO A 96 -6.42 11.66 -0.57
C PRO A 96 -7.24 10.38 -0.64
N TRP A 97 -7.98 10.13 -1.73
CA TRP A 97 -8.62 8.84 -1.97
C TRP A 97 -7.67 7.76 -2.48
N LEU A 98 -6.39 8.04 -2.70
CA LEU A 98 -5.35 7.09 -3.07
C LEU A 98 -4.38 6.88 -1.90
N CYS A 99 -4.05 5.63 -1.61
CA CYS A 99 -3.08 5.28 -0.58
C CYS A 99 -2.28 4.03 -0.94
N TYR A 100 -1.13 3.88 -0.29
CA TYR A 100 -0.25 2.73 -0.45
C TYR A 100 0.37 2.37 0.90
N SER A 101 0.61 1.08 1.14
CA SER A 101 1.37 0.61 2.32
C SER A 101 2.61 -0.10 1.79
N PRO A 102 3.72 0.64 1.57
CA PRO A 102 4.97 0.02 1.17
C PRO A 102 5.50 -0.88 2.28
N ASP A 103 6.08 -2.03 1.90
CA ASP A 103 6.78 -2.92 2.84
C ASP A 103 7.94 -2.18 3.55
N GLY A 104 8.52 -1.19 2.85
CA GLY A 104 9.30 -0.14 3.48
C GLY A 104 9.97 0.80 2.47
N LEU A 105 10.81 1.69 3.00
CA LEU A 105 11.42 2.79 2.28
C LEU A 105 12.93 2.74 2.41
N ILE A 106 13.61 2.95 1.30
CA ILE A 106 15.07 3.12 1.25
C ILE A 106 15.33 4.59 0.99
N ILE A 107 16.15 5.21 1.83
CA ILE A 107 16.51 6.62 1.71
C ILE A 107 17.94 6.68 1.20
N ASN A 108 18.11 7.12 -0.04
CA ASN A 108 19.42 7.38 -0.64
C ASN A 108 19.67 8.89 -0.58
N ASN A 109 20.76 9.30 0.09
CA ASN A 109 21.19 10.69 0.26
C ASN A 109 20.14 11.59 0.95
N GLY A 110 20.03 11.46 2.27
CA GLY A 110 19.25 12.39 3.10
C GLY A 110 19.79 13.82 3.07
#